data_AF-A0A975HB63-F1
#
_entry.id   AF-A0A975HB63-F1
#
_cell.length_a   1.000
_cell.length_b   1.000
_cell.length_c   1.000
_cell.angle_alpha   90.00
_cell.angle_beta   90.00
_cell.angle_gamma   90.00
#
_symmetry.space_group_name_H-M   'P 1'
#
loop_
_entity.id
_entity.type
_entity.pdbx_description
1 polymer ?
#
loop_
_entity_poly.entity_id
_entity_poly.type
_entity_poly.pdbx_seq_one_letter_code
_entity_poly.pdbx_strand_id
1 'polypeptide(L)'
;MRRALMRAAVLLLCAILLPAAAVRAEQGLSALPMLDHAFSLLEEGNPFIARYNSATGASVRARMPLGVPYLWGGRTASHVFAKEPDYVVLPAWSSSPAYYRKGLNYLYGYDCYGYVAWVWQETFGYKMDTMDMMFWDRDHHVMDSALTPEADFAALKKALRPGDLMLVEHPGRHIGIYIGTLRMYGYTEEDVPELAELLDEPLIINSTVNAQISDRFADLIANGLPKYRGTTVTDGGVCVSLVCRDASAVPYTVHQQNQDTRYFMLPDGTWLPVFLWETVFRYCWYRPPVR
;
A
#
# COMPACT_ATOMS: atom_id res chain seq x y z
N MET A 1 46.99 -26.86 37.00
CA MET A 1 45.69 -26.29 37.46
C MET A 1 45.53 -24.79 37.17
N ARG A 2 46.47 -23.89 37.52
CA ARG A 2 46.31 -22.43 37.32
C ARG A 2 46.07 -21.97 35.87
N ARG A 3 46.68 -22.62 34.87
CA ARG A 3 46.46 -22.29 33.44
C ARG A 3 45.08 -22.72 32.89
N ALA A 4 44.43 -23.69 33.51
CA ALA A 4 43.10 -24.15 33.12
C ALA A 4 42.00 -23.22 33.69
N LEU A 5 42.18 -22.76 34.93
CA LEU A 5 41.30 -21.76 35.56
C LEU A 5 41.35 -20.40 34.86
N MET A 6 42.52 -19.98 34.36
CA MET A 6 42.66 -18.71 33.66
C MET A 6 42.00 -18.72 32.27
N ARG A 7 41.97 -19.86 31.57
CA ARG A 7 41.23 -20.02 30.30
C ARG A 7 39.72 -20.08 30.51
N ALA A 8 39.26 -20.72 31.59
CA ALA A 8 37.85 -20.75 31.97
C ALA A 8 37.32 -19.35 32.33
N ALA A 9 38.12 -18.53 33.03
CA ALA A 9 37.73 -17.17 33.39
C ALA A 9 37.65 -16.22 32.18
N VAL A 10 38.53 -16.36 31.19
CA VAL A 10 38.49 -15.54 29.95
C VAL A 10 37.31 -15.93 29.06
N LEU A 11 36.98 -17.22 28.96
CA LEU A 11 35.79 -17.70 28.24
C LEU A 11 34.49 -17.22 28.90
N LEU A 12 34.44 -17.19 30.23
CA LEU A 12 33.28 -16.68 30.97
C LEU A 12 33.12 -15.16 30.84
N LEU A 13 34.23 -14.40 30.77
CA LEU A 13 34.19 -12.95 30.55
C LEU A 13 33.76 -12.57 29.12
N CYS A 14 34.14 -13.36 28.10
CA CYS A 14 33.65 -13.16 26.73
C CYS A 14 32.15 -13.49 26.58
N ALA A 15 31.60 -14.39 27.41
CA ALA A 15 30.18 -14.70 27.43
C ALA A 15 29.32 -13.63 28.13
N ILE A 16 29.91 -12.81 29.01
CA ILE A 16 29.21 -11.75 29.76
C ILE A 16 29.35 -10.38 29.06
N LEU A 17 30.30 -10.23 28.12
CA LEU A 17 30.54 -9.01 27.34
C LEU A 17 30.03 -9.05 25.89
N LEU A 18 29.41 -10.15 25.46
CA LEU A 18 28.49 -10.08 24.33
C LEU A 18 27.30 -9.27 24.83
N PRO A 19 27.05 -8.06 24.32
CA PRO A 19 25.80 -7.40 24.64
C PRO A 19 24.71 -8.38 24.25
N ALA A 20 23.66 -8.43 25.05
CA ALA A 20 22.34 -8.86 24.61
C ALA A 20 21.81 -7.92 23.50
N ALA A 21 22.61 -7.67 22.46
CA ALA A 21 22.13 -7.60 21.10
C ALA A 21 21.62 -9.02 20.79
N ALA A 22 20.50 -9.37 21.41
CA ALA A 22 19.44 -9.99 20.66
C ALA A 22 19.28 -9.07 19.44
N VAL A 23 19.97 -9.43 18.37
CA VAL A 23 19.61 -9.02 17.03
C VAL A 23 18.19 -9.57 16.88
N ARG A 24 17.20 -8.78 17.34
CA ARG A 24 15.98 -8.64 16.57
C ARG A 24 16.54 -8.24 15.22
N ALA A 25 16.64 -9.21 14.32
CA ALA A 25 16.59 -8.90 12.92
C ALA A 25 15.20 -8.27 12.76
N GLU A 26 15.07 -6.98 13.07
CA GLU A 26 14.03 -6.17 12.47
C GLU A 26 14.20 -6.47 10.99
N GLN A 27 13.17 -7.07 10.39
CA GLN A 27 13.11 -7.22 8.95
C GLN A 27 13.07 -5.79 8.41
N GLY A 28 14.25 -5.19 8.22
CA GLY A 28 14.38 -3.85 7.69
C GLY A 28 13.83 -3.83 6.28
N LEU A 29 13.26 -2.69 5.89
CA LEU A 29 12.96 -2.46 4.48
C LEU A 29 14.26 -2.58 3.68
N SER A 30 14.15 -3.24 2.52
CA SER A 30 15.21 -3.25 1.52
C SER A 30 14.67 -2.59 0.26
N ALA A 31 15.56 -1.95 -0.51
CA ALA A 31 15.18 -1.37 -1.78
C ALA A 31 14.68 -2.48 -2.71
N LEU A 32 13.47 -2.32 -3.25
CA LEU A 32 12.83 -3.25 -4.17
C LEU A 32 12.26 -2.46 -5.35
N PRO A 33 12.63 -2.77 -6.61
CA PRO A 33 12.13 -2.02 -7.78
C PRO A 33 10.61 -1.90 -7.82
N MET A 34 9.90 -2.95 -7.40
CA MET A 34 8.44 -2.94 -7.30
C MET A 34 7.92 -1.86 -6.36
N LEU A 35 8.57 -1.68 -5.21
CA LEU A 35 8.21 -0.61 -4.27
C LEU A 35 8.62 0.76 -4.80
N ASP A 36 9.76 0.87 -5.49
CA ASP A 36 10.18 2.12 -6.12
C ASP A 36 9.12 2.64 -7.10
N HIS A 37 8.63 1.76 -7.97
CA HIS A 37 7.55 2.07 -8.90
C HIS A 37 6.23 2.36 -8.19
N ALA A 38 5.86 1.54 -7.20
CA ALA A 38 4.63 1.72 -6.43
C ALA A 38 4.60 3.09 -5.72
N PHE A 39 5.66 3.43 -5.00
CA PHE A 39 5.80 4.69 -4.27
C PHE A 39 5.88 5.91 -5.18
N SER A 40 6.39 5.76 -6.41
CA SER A 40 6.45 6.87 -7.37
C SER A 40 5.07 7.44 -7.77
N LEU A 41 3.99 6.69 -7.52
CA LEU A 41 2.62 7.12 -7.85
C LEU A 41 1.86 7.76 -6.68
N LEU A 42 2.47 7.83 -5.50
CA LEU A 42 1.99 8.67 -4.40
C LEU A 42 2.26 10.16 -4.71
N GLU A 43 1.64 11.02 -3.91
CA GLU A 43 1.79 12.47 -3.96
C GLU A 43 3.17 12.96 -3.50
N GLU A 44 3.52 14.16 -3.94
CA GLU A 44 4.71 14.85 -3.43
C GLU A 44 4.59 15.08 -1.91
N GLY A 45 5.70 14.87 -1.20
CA GLY A 45 5.74 15.03 0.26
C GLY A 45 5.14 13.85 1.04
N ASN A 46 4.66 12.79 0.39
CA ASN A 46 4.09 11.64 1.10
C ASN A 46 5.13 11.03 2.09
N PRO A 47 4.75 10.80 3.36
CA PRO A 47 5.69 10.36 4.41
C PRO A 47 6.27 8.97 4.15
N PHE A 48 5.55 8.09 3.45
CA PHE A 48 6.05 6.75 3.13
C PHE A 48 7.18 6.79 2.10
N ILE A 49 7.15 7.72 1.14
CA ILE A 49 8.29 7.93 0.21
C ILE A 49 9.53 8.33 1.01
N ALA A 50 9.40 9.34 1.88
CA ALA A 50 10.53 9.86 2.66
C ALA A 50 11.13 8.79 3.58
N ARG A 51 10.27 8.05 4.29
CA ARG A 51 10.69 6.97 5.20
C ARG A 51 11.29 5.79 4.45
N TYR A 52 10.71 5.40 3.31
CA TYR A 52 11.26 4.35 2.45
C TYR A 52 12.67 4.71 1.93
N ASN A 53 12.84 5.90 1.36
CA ASN A 53 14.13 6.38 0.89
C ASN A 53 15.17 6.44 2.02
N SER A 54 14.78 6.93 3.20
CA SER A 54 15.65 6.99 4.38
C SER A 54 16.09 5.60 4.84
N ALA A 55 15.16 4.64 4.91
CA ALA A 55 15.43 3.28 5.38
C ALA A 55 16.26 2.44 4.39
N THR A 56 16.10 2.68 3.08
CA THR A 56 16.65 1.80 2.03
C THR A 56 17.80 2.42 1.24
N GLY A 57 17.98 3.74 1.31
CA GLY A 57 18.89 4.48 0.44
C GLY A 57 18.35 4.68 -0.99
N ALA A 58 17.09 4.31 -1.26
CA ALA A 58 16.44 4.59 -2.53
C ALA A 58 16.24 6.10 -2.75
N SER A 59 15.98 6.49 -4.00
CA SER A 59 15.77 7.88 -4.40
C SER A 59 14.43 8.08 -5.11
N VAL A 60 13.38 7.45 -4.59
CA VAL A 60 12.03 7.53 -5.17
C VAL A 60 11.51 8.97 -5.06
N ARG A 61 10.86 9.43 -6.13
CA ARG A 61 10.15 10.71 -6.16
C ARG A 61 8.76 10.48 -6.71
N ALA A 62 7.80 11.25 -6.19
CA ALA A 62 6.48 11.33 -6.77
C ALA A 62 6.58 11.81 -8.23
N ARG A 63 5.85 11.15 -9.12
CA ARG A 63 5.78 11.51 -10.55
C ARG A 63 4.80 12.65 -10.80
N MET A 64 3.77 12.74 -9.96
CA MET A 64 2.68 13.70 -10.09
C MET A 64 2.46 14.40 -8.74
N PRO A 65 2.27 15.74 -8.72
CA PRO A 65 2.25 16.50 -7.47
C PRO A 65 1.22 16.05 -6.44
N LEU A 66 0.01 15.67 -6.89
CA LEU A 66 -1.11 15.24 -6.04
C LEU A 66 -1.28 13.71 -6.04
N GLY A 67 -0.31 12.97 -6.58
CA GLY A 67 -0.39 11.52 -6.77
C GLY A 67 -1.28 11.13 -7.95
N VAL A 68 -1.41 9.83 -8.22
CA VAL A 68 -2.27 9.34 -9.30
C VAL A 68 -3.71 9.18 -8.81
N PRO A 69 -4.72 9.77 -9.48
CA PRO A 69 -6.12 9.62 -9.08
C PRO A 69 -6.64 8.21 -9.28
N TYR A 70 -7.70 7.88 -8.57
CA TYR A 70 -8.46 6.67 -8.78
C TYR A 70 -9.40 6.88 -9.97
N LEU A 71 -9.50 5.88 -10.84
CA LEU A 71 -10.49 5.86 -11.93
C LEU A 71 -10.98 4.43 -12.16
N TRP A 72 -12.28 4.19 -12.05
CA TRP A 72 -12.85 2.87 -12.34
C TRP A 72 -12.57 2.43 -13.78
N GLY A 73 -11.93 1.27 -13.95
CA GLY A 73 -11.50 0.78 -15.26
C GLY A 73 -10.25 1.48 -15.83
N GLY A 74 -9.58 2.32 -15.05
CA GLY A 74 -8.35 3.00 -15.44
C GLY A 74 -7.18 2.03 -15.49
N ARG A 75 -6.61 1.79 -16.68
CA ARG A 75 -5.56 0.77 -16.90
C ARG A 75 -4.47 1.18 -17.89
N THR A 76 -4.60 2.36 -18.48
CA THR A 76 -3.78 2.75 -19.65
C THR A 76 -2.71 3.75 -19.24
N ALA A 77 -1.47 3.29 -19.08
CA ALA A 77 -0.35 4.14 -18.68
C ALA A 77 -0.12 5.33 -19.62
N SER A 78 -0.27 5.12 -20.93
CA SER A 78 -0.15 6.21 -21.92
C SER A 78 -1.23 7.28 -21.79
N HIS A 79 -2.33 7.03 -21.08
CA HIS A 79 -3.31 8.05 -20.72
C HIS A 79 -2.97 8.71 -19.38
N VAL A 80 -2.54 7.93 -18.37
CA VAL A 80 -2.17 8.48 -17.05
C VAL A 80 -1.01 9.48 -17.19
N PHE A 81 0.04 9.11 -17.92
CA PHE A 81 1.28 9.91 -17.99
C PHE A 81 1.37 10.80 -19.24
N ALA A 82 0.32 10.90 -20.06
CA ALA A 82 0.35 11.63 -21.34
C ALA A 82 0.69 13.12 -21.19
N LYS A 83 0.48 13.67 -20.00
CA LYS A 83 0.64 15.09 -19.68
C LYS A 83 1.47 15.34 -18.43
N GLU A 84 2.18 14.34 -17.92
CA GLU A 84 2.99 14.47 -16.69
C GLU A 84 3.88 15.73 -16.75
N PRO A 85 3.88 16.57 -15.68
CA PRO A 85 3.28 16.36 -14.36
C PRO A 85 1.78 16.73 -14.23
N ASP A 86 1.13 17.16 -15.32
CA ASP A 86 -0.29 17.46 -15.36
C ASP A 86 -1.18 16.22 -15.52
N TYR A 87 -2.45 16.38 -15.11
CA TYR A 87 -3.49 15.35 -15.22
C TYR A 87 -4.22 15.40 -16.57
N VAL A 88 -4.57 14.21 -17.07
CA VAL A 88 -5.41 14.04 -18.25
C VAL A 88 -6.89 14.02 -17.84
N VAL A 89 -7.74 14.71 -18.59
CA VAL A 89 -9.20 14.67 -18.42
C VAL A 89 -9.81 13.87 -19.55
N LEU A 90 -10.58 12.82 -19.24
CA LEU A 90 -11.25 12.00 -20.23
C LEU A 90 -12.67 11.65 -19.78
N PRO A 91 -13.61 11.47 -20.74
CA PRO A 91 -14.93 10.96 -20.41
C PRO A 91 -14.84 9.51 -19.95
N ALA A 92 -15.55 9.15 -18.88
CA ALA A 92 -15.67 7.76 -18.46
C ALA A 92 -16.35 6.94 -19.57
N TRP A 93 -15.72 5.82 -19.94
CA TRP A 93 -16.21 4.93 -20.99
C TRP A 93 -17.35 4.00 -20.51
N SER A 94 -17.40 3.74 -19.20
CA SER A 94 -18.43 2.94 -18.52
C SER A 94 -18.90 3.62 -17.25
N SER A 95 -20.14 3.33 -16.84
CA SER A 95 -20.60 3.69 -15.50
C SER A 95 -20.13 2.63 -14.48
N SER A 96 -19.76 3.06 -13.28
CA SER A 96 -19.66 2.16 -12.14
C SER A 96 -20.97 2.16 -11.35
N PRO A 97 -21.29 1.09 -10.60
CA PRO A 97 -22.53 1.03 -9.82
C PRO A 97 -22.69 2.19 -8.84
N ALA A 98 -21.60 2.64 -8.22
CA ALA A 98 -21.63 3.67 -7.20
C ALA A 98 -21.45 5.09 -7.77
N TYR A 99 -20.44 5.31 -8.63
CA TYR A 99 -19.89 6.66 -8.82
C TYR A 99 -19.69 7.11 -10.26
N TYR A 100 -18.96 6.34 -11.06
CA TYR A 100 -18.61 6.76 -12.41
C TYR A 100 -19.85 6.73 -13.29
N ARG A 101 -20.03 7.78 -14.08
CA ARG A 101 -21.13 7.90 -15.04
C ARG A 101 -20.54 8.06 -16.43
N LYS A 102 -20.94 7.16 -17.33
CA LYS A 102 -20.51 7.19 -18.73
C LYS A 102 -20.75 8.58 -19.33
N GLY A 103 -19.74 9.12 -20.00
CA GLY A 103 -19.81 10.42 -20.69
C GLY A 103 -19.47 11.64 -19.84
N LEU A 104 -19.40 11.51 -18.50
CA LEU A 104 -18.86 12.59 -17.66
C LEU A 104 -17.33 12.57 -17.69
N ASN A 105 -16.72 13.75 -17.61
CA ASN A 105 -15.27 13.93 -17.60
C ASN A 105 -14.70 13.68 -16.21
N TYR A 106 -13.63 12.89 -16.11
CA TYR A 106 -12.89 12.63 -14.88
C TYR A 106 -11.40 12.83 -15.13
N LEU A 107 -10.62 13.08 -14.06
CA LEU A 107 -9.17 12.94 -14.12
C LEU A 107 -8.84 11.47 -14.37
N TYR A 108 -8.06 11.17 -15.40
CA TYR A 108 -7.68 9.81 -15.74
C TYR A 108 -6.62 9.30 -14.77
N GLY A 109 -6.82 8.07 -14.30
CA GLY A 109 -6.00 7.44 -13.28
C GLY A 109 -6.06 5.93 -13.39
N TYR A 110 -5.82 5.24 -12.27
CA TYR A 110 -5.84 3.78 -12.22
C TYR A 110 -6.97 3.25 -11.34
N ASP A 111 -7.57 2.13 -11.74
CA ASP A 111 -8.27 1.25 -10.79
C ASP A 111 -7.23 0.41 -10.00
N CYS A 112 -7.67 -0.34 -8.99
CA CYS A 112 -6.76 -1.13 -8.16
C CYS A 112 -5.91 -2.11 -8.99
N TYR A 113 -6.53 -2.77 -9.97
CA TYR A 113 -5.83 -3.69 -10.88
C TYR A 113 -4.86 -2.97 -11.81
N GLY A 114 -5.29 -1.90 -12.46
CA GLY A 114 -4.50 -1.13 -13.41
C GLY A 114 -3.25 -0.53 -12.78
N TYR A 115 -3.36 -0.11 -11.52
CA TYR A 115 -2.23 0.36 -10.72
C TYR A 115 -1.22 -0.77 -10.49
N VAL A 116 -1.64 -1.90 -9.92
CA VAL A 116 -0.73 -3.03 -9.63
C VAL A 116 -0.17 -3.63 -10.92
N ALA A 117 -0.98 -3.72 -11.99
CA ALA A 117 -0.55 -4.20 -13.30
C ALA A 117 0.51 -3.29 -13.93
N TRP A 118 0.41 -1.97 -13.77
CA TRP A 118 1.45 -1.05 -14.23
C TRP A 118 2.74 -1.25 -13.43
N VAL A 119 2.67 -1.26 -12.09
CA VAL A 119 3.84 -1.52 -11.24
C VAL A 119 4.50 -2.85 -11.61
N TRP A 120 3.72 -3.90 -11.82
CA TRP A 120 4.19 -5.21 -12.25
C TRP A 120 4.92 -5.14 -13.60
N GLN A 121 4.33 -4.48 -14.60
CA GLN A 121 4.92 -4.35 -15.93
C GLN A 121 6.25 -3.59 -15.90
N GLU A 122 6.36 -2.53 -15.10
CA GLU A 122 7.61 -1.79 -14.92
C GLU A 122 8.67 -2.63 -14.20
N THR A 123 8.25 -3.41 -13.20
CA THR A 123 9.16 -4.24 -12.38
C THR A 123 9.71 -5.43 -13.17
N PHE A 124 8.84 -6.14 -13.88
CA PHE A 124 9.15 -7.45 -14.44
C PHE A 124 9.25 -7.47 -15.97
N GLY A 125 8.85 -6.39 -16.65
CA GLY A 125 8.91 -6.29 -18.11
C GLY A 125 7.87 -7.13 -18.86
N TYR A 126 6.94 -7.78 -18.17
CA TYR A 126 5.85 -8.55 -18.79
C TYR A 126 4.49 -8.29 -18.15
N LYS A 127 3.43 -8.64 -18.87
CA LYS A 127 2.05 -8.40 -18.47
C LYS A 127 1.67 -9.25 -17.24
N MET A 128 1.05 -8.61 -16.25
CA MET A 128 0.47 -9.28 -15.09
C MET A 128 -0.73 -10.15 -15.49
N ASP A 129 -0.82 -11.34 -14.88
CA ASP A 129 -1.98 -12.22 -15.01
C ASP A 129 -3.25 -11.60 -14.42
N THR A 130 -4.41 -12.11 -14.81
CA THR A 130 -5.68 -11.65 -14.23
C THR A 130 -5.79 -12.13 -12.78
N MET A 131 -6.59 -11.43 -11.97
CA MET A 131 -6.85 -11.89 -10.59
C MET A 131 -7.43 -13.31 -10.54
N ASP A 132 -8.28 -13.69 -11.50
CA ASP A 132 -8.79 -15.07 -11.57
C ASP A 132 -7.66 -16.08 -11.76
N MET A 133 -6.74 -15.82 -12.69
CA MET A 133 -5.59 -16.71 -12.92
C MET A 133 -4.72 -16.79 -11.66
N MET A 134 -4.43 -15.65 -11.03
CA MET A 134 -3.65 -15.61 -9.79
C MET A 134 -4.34 -16.37 -8.64
N PHE A 135 -5.66 -16.33 -8.52
CA PHE A 135 -6.40 -17.12 -7.52
C PHE A 135 -6.32 -18.64 -7.74
N TRP A 136 -6.00 -19.10 -8.95
CA TRP A 136 -5.85 -20.52 -9.31
C TRP A 136 -4.40 -21.01 -9.25
N ASP A 137 -3.44 -20.10 -9.21
CA ASP A 137 -2.00 -20.37 -9.24
C ASP A 137 -1.44 -20.64 -7.84
N ARG A 138 -1.82 -21.80 -7.28
CA ARG A 138 -1.51 -22.21 -5.90
C ARG A 138 -0.02 -22.27 -5.58
N ASP A 139 0.83 -22.48 -6.58
CA ASP A 139 2.28 -22.60 -6.37
C ASP A 139 2.91 -21.28 -5.89
N HIS A 140 2.23 -20.16 -6.14
CA HIS A 140 2.68 -18.82 -5.77
C HIS A 140 1.89 -18.24 -4.58
N HIS A 141 0.98 -19.01 -3.99
CA HIS A 141 0.24 -18.57 -2.82
C HIS A 141 1.11 -18.67 -1.57
N VAL A 142 1.29 -17.54 -0.89
CA VAL A 142 1.90 -17.48 0.45
C VAL A 142 0.90 -17.94 1.50
N MET A 143 -0.35 -17.49 1.36
CA MET A 143 -1.48 -17.85 2.23
C MET A 143 -2.78 -17.56 1.48
N ASP A 144 -3.80 -18.40 1.64
CA ASP A 144 -5.07 -18.22 0.95
C ASP A 144 -6.24 -18.82 1.74
N SER A 145 -7.47 -18.48 1.33
CA SER A 145 -8.68 -18.91 2.02
C SER A 145 -8.98 -20.41 1.93
N ALA A 146 -8.29 -21.18 1.07
CA ALA A 146 -8.39 -22.64 1.05
C ALA A 146 -7.41 -23.31 2.02
N LEU A 147 -6.25 -22.69 2.26
CA LEU A 147 -5.27 -23.13 3.27
C LEU A 147 -5.70 -22.72 4.68
N THR A 148 -6.22 -21.50 4.82
CA THR A 148 -6.59 -20.88 6.10
C THR A 148 -7.94 -20.17 5.92
N PRO A 149 -9.09 -20.85 6.12
CA PRO A 149 -10.41 -20.24 5.93
C PRO A 149 -10.60 -18.95 6.72
N GLU A 150 -10.08 -18.91 7.96
CA GLU A 150 -9.86 -17.71 8.73
C GLU A 150 -8.41 -17.24 8.54
N ALA A 151 -8.22 -15.94 8.30
CA ALA A 151 -6.87 -15.41 8.10
C ALA A 151 -6.06 -15.44 9.40
N ASP A 152 -4.98 -16.23 9.40
CA ASP A 152 -4.01 -16.21 10.49
C ASP A 152 -3.03 -15.04 10.28
N PHE A 153 -3.36 -13.88 10.84
CA PHE A 153 -2.51 -12.69 10.76
C PHE A 153 -1.15 -12.90 11.44
N ALA A 154 -1.04 -13.77 12.44
CA ALA A 154 0.23 -14.03 13.10
C ALA A 154 1.16 -14.87 12.21
N ALA A 155 0.62 -15.84 11.48
CA ALA A 155 1.36 -16.56 10.44
C ALA A 155 1.69 -15.65 9.25
N LEU A 156 0.72 -14.82 8.83
CA LEU A 156 0.88 -13.88 7.73
C LEU A 156 2.07 -12.93 7.95
N LYS A 157 2.18 -12.33 9.15
CA LYS A 157 3.29 -11.46 9.54
C LYS A 157 4.67 -12.12 9.39
N LYS A 158 4.76 -13.45 9.54
CA LYS A 158 6.01 -14.20 9.39
C LYS A 158 6.30 -14.60 7.94
N ALA A 159 5.26 -14.74 7.13
CA ALA A 159 5.35 -15.30 5.78
C ALA A 159 5.48 -14.24 4.69
N LEU A 160 4.85 -13.07 4.88
CA LEU A 160 4.83 -11.99 3.91
C LEU A 160 6.21 -11.35 3.72
N ARG A 161 6.44 -10.90 2.50
CA ARG A 161 7.61 -10.13 2.08
C ARG A 161 7.14 -8.94 1.28
N PRO A 162 7.69 -7.72 1.49
CA PRO A 162 7.33 -6.57 0.67
C PRO A 162 7.43 -6.90 -0.82
N GLY A 163 6.40 -6.54 -1.59
CA GLY A 163 6.21 -6.96 -2.98
C GLY A 163 5.20 -8.11 -3.19
N ASP A 164 4.87 -8.88 -2.14
CA ASP A 164 3.74 -9.81 -2.20
C ASP A 164 2.44 -9.04 -2.48
N LEU A 165 1.50 -9.66 -3.20
CA LEU A 165 0.22 -9.05 -3.57
C LEU A 165 -0.90 -9.54 -2.64
N MET A 166 -1.73 -8.61 -2.19
CA MET A 166 -3.00 -8.94 -1.53
C MET A 166 -4.09 -9.00 -2.59
N LEU A 167 -4.69 -10.17 -2.80
CA LEU A 167 -5.88 -10.34 -3.64
C LEU A 167 -7.06 -10.73 -2.77
N VAL A 168 -8.18 -10.03 -2.92
CA VAL A 168 -9.37 -10.26 -2.09
C VAL A 168 -10.65 -10.18 -2.90
N GLU A 169 -11.61 -11.02 -2.54
CA GLU A 169 -13.02 -10.84 -2.84
C GLU A 169 -13.73 -10.40 -1.56
N HIS A 170 -14.37 -9.25 -1.66
CA HIS A 170 -15.30 -8.63 -0.73
C HIS A 170 -16.54 -8.28 -1.58
N PRO A 171 -17.45 -7.36 -1.21
CA PRO A 171 -18.53 -6.96 -2.14
C PRO A 171 -18.06 -6.52 -3.55
N GLY A 172 -16.76 -6.31 -3.76
CA GLY A 172 -16.08 -6.31 -5.06
C GLY A 172 -14.78 -7.12 -5.05
N ARG A 173 -13.92 -6.90 -6.03
CA ARG A 173 -12.56 -7.46 -6.06
C ARG A 173 -11.55 -6.34 -5.86
N HIS A 174 -10.53 -6.59 -5.05
CA HIS A 174 -9.46 -5.62 -4.81
C HIS A 174 -8.09 -6.28 -4.84
N ILE A 175 -7.10 -5.49 -5.24
CA ILE A 175 -5.70 -5.89 -5.25
C ILE A 175 -4.82 -4.74 -4.72
N GLY A 176 -3.81 -5.10 -3.94
CA GLY A 176 -2.80 -4.17 -3.43
C GLY A 176 -1.44 -4.85 -3.29
N ILE A 177 -0.39 -4.07 -3.12
CA ILE A 177 0.98 -4.57 -2.93
C ILE A 177 1.30 -4.43 -1.45
N TYR A 178 1.70 -5.51 -0.79
CA TYR A 178 2.23 -5.48 0.57
C TYR A 178 3.54 -4.70 0.61
N ILE A 179 3.63 -3.70 1.49
CA ILE A 179 4.80 -2.83 1.59
C ILE A 179 5.54 -2.98 2.92
N GLY A 180 5.15 -3.94 3.78
CA GLY A 180 5.69 -4.08 5.13
C GLY A 180 4.70 -3.63 6.20
N THR A 181 5.21 -3.15 7.32
CA THR A 181 4.43 -2.68 8.48
C THR A 181 4.85 -1.26 8.85
N LEU A 182 4.07 -0.54 9.66
CA LEU A 182 4.44 0.80 10.14
C LEU A 182 5.82 0.80 10.82
N ARG A 183 6.11 -0.23 11.61
CA ARG A 183 7.42 -0.38 12.28
C ARG A 183 8.58 -0.41 11.29
N MET A 184 8.41 -1.05 10.14
CA MET A 184 9.45 -1.11 9.10
C MET A 184 9.76 0.28 8.51
N TYR A 185 8.80 1.22 8.55
CA TYR A 185 8.99 2.63 8.16
C TYR A 185 9.47 3.53 9.32
N GLY A 186 9.84 2.93 10.46
CA GLY A 186 10.35 3.65 11.63
C GLY A 186 9.29 4.43 12.40
N TYR A 187 8.02 4.01 12.34
CA TYR A 187 7.01 4.48 13.29
C TYR A 187 7.12 3.72 14.60
N THR A 188 7.01 4.46 15.71
CA THR A 188 7.04 3.92 17.07
C THR A 188 5.72 4.18 17.79
N GLU A 189 5.53 3.57 18.95
CA GLU A 189 4.38 3.82 19.81
C GLU A 189 4.34 5.26 20.32
N GLU A 190 5.49 5.93 20.42
CA GLU A 190 5.59 7.34 20.80
C GLU A 190 5.14 8.25 19.66
N ASP A 191 5.46 7.90 18.41
CA ASP A 191 5.08 8.69 17.23
C ASP A 191 3.57 8.60 16.95
N VAL A 192 3.00 7.40 17.09
CA VAL A 192 1.62 7.08 16.71
C VAL A 192 0.93 6.22 17.79
N PRO A 193 0.62 6.78 18.97
CA PRO A 193 0.09 6.02 20.11
C PRO A 193 -1.23 5.31 19.81
N GLU A 194 -2.10 5.90 18.97
CA GLU A 194 -3.36 5.26 18.54
C GLU A 194 -3.15 4.00 17.67
N LEU A 195 -1.96 3.85 17.08
CA LEU A 195 -1.58 2.73 16.23
C LEU A 195 -0.65 1.75 16.94
N ALA A 196 -0.39 1.90 18.25
CA ALA A 196 0.61 1.12 18.98
C ALA A 196 0.44 -0.40 18.81
N GLU A 197 -0.79 -0.90 18.93
CA GLU A 197 -1.11 -2.33 18.76
C GLU A 197 -1.14 -2.79 17.29
N LEU A 198 -1.13 -1.83 16.36
CA LEU A 198 -1.25 -2.03 14.92
C LEU A 198 0.06 -1.79 14.15
N LEU A 199 1.15 -1.45 14.84
CA LEU A 199 2.45 -1.14 14.23
C LEU A 199 3.03 -2.27 13.36
N ASP A 200 2.65 -3.52 13.68
CA ASP A 200 3.09 -4.72 13.00
C ASP A 200 1.98 -5.34 12.12
N GLU A 201 0.86 -4.63 11.92
CA GLU A 201 -0.16 -5.06 10.97
C GLU A 201 0.24 -4.71 9.52
N PRO A 202 -0.25 -5.49 8.52
CA PRO A 202 0.17 -5.29 7.15
C PRO A 202 -0.24 -3.93 6.59
N LEU A 203 0.71 -3.25 5.94
CA LEU A 203 0.47 -2.13 5.07
C LEU A 203 0.40 -2.61 3.63
N ILE A 204 -0.57 -2.09 2.88
CA ILE A 204 -0.62 -2.24 1.43
C ILE A 204 -0.57 -0.87 0.78
N ILE A 205 0.04 -0.79 -0.39
CA ILE A 205 -0.16 0.33 -1.31
C ILE A 205 -1.11 -0.11 -2.42
N ASN A 206 -2.11 0.70 -2.70
CA ASN A 206 -3.16 0.37 -3.66
C ASN A 206 -3.70 1.66 -4.32
N SER A 207 -4.48 1.50 -5.39
CA SER A 207 -5.32 2.58 -5.91
C SER A 207 -6.76 2.31 -5.48
N THR A 208 -7.29 3.18 -4.63
CA THR A 208 -8.60 2.98 -4.02
C THR A 208 -9.27 4.31 -3.70
N VAL A 209 -10.44 4.20 -3.10
CA VAL A 209 -11.23 5.31 -2.61
C VAL A 209 -10.58 5.91 -1.37
N ASN A 210 -10.41 7.23 -1.34
CA ASN A 210 -9.76 7.93 -0.23
C ASN A 210 -10.19 9.39 -0.24
N ALA A 211 -11.00 9.75 0.76
CA ALA A 211 -11.57 11.09 0.88
C ALA A 211 -10.53 12.23 0.93
N GLN A 212 -9.40 12.04 1.64
CA GLN A 212 -8.35 13.06 1.68
C GLN A 212 -7.77 13.32 0.28
N ILE A 213 -7.66 12.28 -0.55
CA ILE A 213 -7.18 12.42 -1.93
C ILE A 213 -8.24 13.05 -2.82
N SER A 214 -9.51 12.67 -2.64
CA SER A 214 -10.64 13.30 -3.33
C SER A 214 -10.66 14.81 -3.12
N ASP A 215 -10.41 15.28 -1.89
CA ASP A 215 -10.36 16.71 -1.56
C ASP A 215 -9.24 17.45 -2.32
N ARG A 216 -8.06 16.82 -2.47
CA ARG A 216 -6.94 17.40 -3.25
C ARG A 216 -7.36 17.61 -4.71
N PHE A 217 -8.04 16.63 -5.30
CA PHE A 217 -8.51 16.74 -6.69
C PHE A 217 -9.72 17.67 -6.84
N ALA A 218 -10.59 17.75 -5.84
CA ALA A 218 -11.65 18.74 -5.80
C ALA A 218 -11.08 20.17 -5.82
N ASP A 219 -10.04 20.43 -5.02
CA ASP A 219 -9.32 21.70 -5.02
C ASP A 219 -8.66 22.00 -6.38
N LEU A 220 -7.98 21.01 -6.98
CA LEU A 220 -7.41 21.15 -8.33
C LEU A 220 -8.48 21.52 -9.37
N ILE A 221 -9.66 20.91 -9.30
CA ILE A 221 -10.75 21.15 -10.26
C ILE A 221 -11.36 22.55 -10.05
N ALA A 222 -11.54 22.97 -8.81
CA ALA A 222 -12.15 24.24 -8.47
C ALA A 222 -11.20 25.42 -8.70
N ASN A 223 -9.94 25.28 -8.28
CA ASN A 223 -8.97 26.36 -8.14
C ASN A 223 -7.77 26.25 -9.08
N GLY A 224 -7.61 25.12 -9.79
CA GLY A 224 -6.52 24.90 -10.73
C GLY A 224 -6.74 25.53 -12.11
N LEU A 225 -6.01 24.98 -13.09
CA LEU A 225 -6.01 25.48 -14.47
C LEU A 225 -7.41 25.34 -15.13
N PRO A 226 -7.78 26.25 -16.05
CA PRO A 226 -9.08 26.21 -16.73
C PRO A 226 -9.42 24.88 -17.41
N LYS A 227 -8.41 24.10 -17.82
CA LYS A 227 -8.58 22.78 -18.45
C LYS A 227 -9.23 21.73 -17.53
N TYR A 228 -9.23 21.94 -16.21
CA TYR A 228 -9.86 21.03 -15.25
C TYR A 228 -11.31 21.39 -14.92
N ARG A 229 -11.77 22.59 -15.32
CA ARG A 229 -13.14 23.04 -15.01
C ARG A 229 -14.18 22.13 -15.65
N GLY A 230 -15.20 21.78 -14.88
CA GLY A 230 -16.27 20.87 -15.32
C GLY A 230 -15.89 19.39 -15.28
N THR A 231 -14.70 19.05 -14.78
CA THR A 231 -14.34 17.67 -14.45
C THR A 231 -15.07 17.25 -13.18
N THR A 232 -15.58 16.02 -13.16
CA THR A 232 -16.12 15.39 -11.95
C THR A 232 -14.97 14.90 -11.08
N VAL A 233 -15.07 15.14 -9.78
CA VAL A 233 -14.06 14.75 -8.77
C VAL A 233 -13.80 13.24 -8.85
N THR A 234 -12.63 12.78 -8.42
CA THR A 234 -12.30 11.35 -8.31
C THR A 234 -12.50 10.89 -6.87
N ASP A 235 -12.95 9.66 -6.65
CA ASP A 235 -13.23 9.15 -5.28
C ASP A 235 -11.98 8.77 -4.48
N GLY A 236 -10.77 9.02 -5.00
CA GLY A 236 -9.53 8.73 -4.30
C GLY A 236 -8.32 8.70 -5.23
N GLY A 237 -7.38 7.81 -4.94
CA GLY A 237 -6.14 7.65 -5.69
C GLY A 237 -5.23 6.58 -5.11
N VAL A 238 -3.99 6.60 -5.56
CA VAL A 238 -2.94 5.75 -5.00
C VAL A 238 -2.67 6.20 -3.57
N CYS A 239 -2.77 5.28 -2.62
CA CYS A 239 -2.50 5.53 -1.21
C CYS A 239 -1.96 4.29 -0.51
N VAL A 240 -1.41 4.50 0.69
CA VAL A 240 -1.08 3.43 1.62
C VAL A 240 -2.27 3.18 2.53
N SER A 241 -2.68 1.92 2.67
CA SER A 241 -3.74 1.50 3.58
C SER A 241 -3.21 0.52 4.62
N LEU A 242 -3.71 0.62 5.84
CA LEU A 242 -3.53 -0.38 6.88
C LEU A 242 -4.57 -1.49 6.72
N VAL A 243 -4.12 -2.75 6.70
CA VAL A 243 -5.04 -3.89 6.75
C VAL A 243 -5.46 -4.10 8.21
N CYS A 244 -6.70 -3.74 8.53
CA CYS A 244 -7.22 -3.84 9.89
C CYS A 244 -8.31 -4.92 9.97
N ARG A 245 -8.32 -5.65 11.09
CA ARG A 245 -9.28 -6.74 11.33
C ARG A 245 -10.66 -6.26 11.76
N ASP A 246 -10.69 -5.18 12.54
CA ASP A 246 -11.89 -4.74 13.25
C ASP A 246 -12.13 -3.26 13.00
N ALA A 247 -13.29 -2.93 12.44
CA ALA A 247 -13.70 -1.56 12.21
C ALA A 247 -13.81 -0.71 13.47
N SER A 248 -14.16 -1.32 14.61
CA SER A 248 -14.36 -0.61 15.88
C SER A 248 -13.06 -0.05 16.46
N ALA A 249 -11.91 -0.56 16.02
CA ALA A 249 -10.60 -0.06 16.39
C ALA A 249 -10.21 1.22 15.64
N VAL A 250 -10.98 1.65 14.63
CA VAL A 250 -10.63 2.81 13.79
C VAL A 250 -11.33 4.07 14.30
N PRO A 251 -10.60 5.09 14.78
CA PRO A 251 -11.17 6.23 15.50
C PRO A 251 -11.89 7.23 14.59
N TYR A 252 -11.50 7.31 13.32
CA TYR A 252 -12.05 8.30 12.39
C TYR A 252 -12.79 7.63 11.24
N THR A 253 -13.96 8.19 10.94
CA THR A 253 -14.73 7.87 9.73
C THR A 253 -15.21 9.18 9.13
N VAL A 254 -15.01 9.36 7.83
CA VAL A 254 -15.64 10.43 7.07
C VAL A 254 -16.53 9.84 5.99
N HIS A 255 -17.72 10.39 5.85
CA HIS A 255 -18.59 10.13 4.71
C HIS A 255 -18.34 11.21 3.65
N GLN A 256 -17.84 10.81 2.49
CA GLN A 256 -17.67 11.71 1.35
C GLN A 256 -18.28 11.09 0.10
N GLN A 257 -19.09 11.89 -0.60
CA GLN A 257 -19.87 11.47 -1.76
C GLN A 257 -20.76 10.26 -1.42
N ASN A 258 -20.40 9.05 -1.86
CA ASN A 258 -21.18 7.83 -1.64
C ASN A 258 -20.42 6.79 -0.82
N GLN A 259 -19.33 7.18 -0.11
CA GLN A 259 -18.41 6.24 0.52
C GLN A 259 -17.95 6.70 1.89
N ASP A 260 -17.77 5.72 2.78
CA ASP A 260 -17.15 5.92 4.09
C ASP A 260 -15.66 5.60 4.00
N THR A 261 -14.81 6.57 4.32
CA THR A 261 -13.37 6.34 4.51
C THR A 261 -13.09 6.26 6.01
N ARG A 262 -12.66 5.09 6.48
CA ARG A 262 -12.12 4.89 7.83
C ARG A 262 -10.61 5.06 7.80
N TYR A 263 -10.05 5.79 8.76
CA TYR A 263 -8.63 6.10 8.76
C TYR A 263 -8.06 6.35 10.17
N PHE A 264 -6.74 6.27 10.25
CA PHE A 264 -5.93 6.85 11.32
C PHE A 264 -5.23 8.11 10.81
N MET A 265 -4.98 9.07 11.70
CA MET A 265 -4.21 10.26 11.37
C MET A 265 -2.74 10.02 11.68
N LEU A 266 -1.85 10.22 10.70
CA LEU A 266 -0.41 10.24 10.94
C LEU A 266 0.03 11.62 11.46
N PRO A 267 1.22 11.74 12.11
CA PRO A 267 1.65 12.99 12.75
C PRO A 267 1.79 14.19 11.82
N ASP A 268 1.98 13.95 10.52
CA ASP A 268 2.09 14.96 9.48
C ASP A 268 0.72 15.37 8.89
N GLY A 269 -0.38 14.81 9.40
CA GLY A 269 -1.74 15.02 8.89
C GLY A 269 -2.11 14.11 7.72
N THR A 270 -1.23 13.22 7.28
CA THR A 270 -1.56 12.21 6.26
C THR A 270 -2.59 11.23 6.83
N TRP A 271 -3.66 10.96 6.08
CA TRP A 271 -4.60 9.93 6.47
C TRP A 271 -4.05 8.56 6.06
N LEU A 272 -3.99 7.65 7.03
CA LEU A 272 -3.75 6.23 6.80
C LEU A 272 -5.11 5.52 6.70
N PRO A 273 -5.71 5.40 5.50
CA PRO A 273 -6.97 4.71 5.32
C PRO A 273 -6.84 3.23 5.72
N VAL A 274 -7.98 2.64 6.05
CA VAL A 274 -8.04 1.24 6.50
C VAL A 274 -8.70 0.37 5.43
N PHE A 275 -8.02 -0.72 5.07
CA PHE A 275 -8.64 -1.84 4.38
C PHE A 275 -9.20 -2.81 5.42
N LEU A 276 -10.54 -2.93 5.47
CA LEU A 276 -11.24 -3.72 6.50
C LEU A 276 -11.33 -5.18 6.12
N TRP A 277 -10.61 -6.02 6.85
CA TRP A 277 -10.55 -7.46 6.63
C TRP A 277 -11.87 -8.18 6.93
N GLU A 278 -12.69 -7.67 7.85
CA GLU A 278 -14.01 -8.24 8.20
C GLU A 278 -14.97 -8.38 7.00
N THR A 279 -14.73 -7.63 5.92
CA THR A 279 -15.56 -7.66 4.69
C THR A 279 -15.11 -8.71 3.67
N VAL A 280 -13.96 -9.35 3.90
CA VAL A 280 -13.31 -10.28 2.97
C VAL A 280 -13.89 -11.69 3.16
N PHE A 281 -14.38 -12.28 2.07
CA PHE A 281 -14.88 -13.67 2.08
C PHE A 281 -14.02 -14.63 1.24
N ARG A 282 -13.09 -14.13 0.42
CA ARG A 282 -12.05 -14.91 -0.25
C ARG A 282 -10.79 -14.10 -0.35
N TYR A 283 -9.63 -14.72 -0.16
CA TYR A 283 -8.35 -14.02 -0.30
C TYR A 283 -7.23 -14.95 -0.75
N CYS A 284 -6.19 -14.32 -1.29
CA CYS A 284 -4.89 -14.91 -1.54
C CYS A 284 -3.82 -13.83 -1.37
N TRP A 285 -2.78 -14.15 -0.60
CA TRP A 285 -1.51 -13.43 -0.63
C TRP A 285 -0.62 -14.12 -1.65
N TYR A 286 -0.38 -13.44 -2.77
CA TYR A 286 0.28 -13.99 -3.94
C TYR A 286 1.71 -13.46 -4.05
N ARG A 287 2.70 -14.34 -4.16
CA ARG A 287 4.10 -13.96 -4.36
C ARG A 287 4.43 -13.94 -5.85
N PRO A 288 4.82 -12.78 -6.41
CA PRO A 288 5.22 -12.71 -7.81
C PRO A 288 6.29 -13.78 -8.14
N PRO A 289 6.14 -14.51 -9.27
CA PRO A 289 7.14 -15.48 -9.69
C PRO A 289 8.44 -14.75 -10.03
N VAL A 290 9.55 -15.24 -9.50
CA VAL A 290 10.88 -14.81 -9.96
C VAL A 290 11.13 -15.53 -11.28
N ARG A 291 11.13 -14.80 -12.39
CA ARG A 291 11.44 -15.32 -13.72
C ARG A 291 12.86 -14.96 -14.13
#